data_AF-A0A8J3TJA3-F1
#
_entry.id   AF-A0A8J3TJA3-F1
#
_cell.length_a   1.000
_cell.length_b   1.000
_cell.length_c   1.000
_cell.angle_alpha   90.00
_cell.angle_beta   90.00
_cell.angle_gamma   90.00
#
_symmetry.space_group_name_H-M   'P 1'
#
loop_
_entity.id
_entity.type
_entity.pdbx_description
1 polymer ?
#
loop_
_entity_poly.entity_id
_entity_poly.type
_entity_poly.pdbx_seq_one_letter_code
_entity_poly.pdbx_strand_id
1 'polypeptide(L)'
;MEEVRNTSSVWYSGCLVGGLVGVPTTLITIFVIGHMWSSCNVGVNAGANSLTLILFAPIIWLASALSWLILYGAIGRFNHGVAIMFGIVFNLGLLWFLVAHFGAMESYPDPICPGNVPPWWPSFIPV
;
A
#
# COMPACT_ATOMS: atom_id res chain seq x y z
N MET A 1 -30.65 -23.04 -2.62
CA MET A 1 -29.86 -22.81 -1.38
C MET A 1 -28.35 -22.99 -1.60
N GLU A 2 -27.89 -23.78 -2.57
CA GLU A 2 -26.46 -23.96 -2.85
C GLU A 2 -25.80 -22.74 -3.49
N GLU A 3 -26.49 -22.00 -4.37
CA GLU A 3 -25.92 -20.81 -5.01
C GLU A 3 -25.62 -19.67 -4.02
N VAL A 4 -26.48 -19.48 -3.01
CA VAL A 4 -26.26 -18.49 -1.93
C VAL A 4 -25.11 -18.89 -1.00
N ARG A 5 -24.88 -20.19 -0.83
CA ARG A 5 -23.77 -20.72 -0.01
C ARG A 5 -22.42 -20.56 -0.71
N ASN A 6 -22.41 -20.63 -2.05
CA ASN A 6 -21.21 -20.49 -2.84
C ASN A 6 -20.76 -19.02 -2.92
N THR A 7 -21.70 -18.07 -3.01
CA THR A 7 -21.36 -16.64 -3.01
C THR A 7 -20.78 -16.19 -1.68
N SER A 8 -21.40 -16.54 -0.55
CA SER A 8 -20.91 -16.14 0.78
C SER A 8 -19.50 -16.66 1.09
N SER A 9 -19.16 -17.85 0.61
CA SER A 9 -17.80 -18.45 0.69
C SER A 9 -16.73 -17.62 -0.03
N VAL A 10 -17.04 -17.15 -1.24
CA VAL A 10 -16.09 -16.35 -2.06
C VAL A 10 -15.85 -14.98 -1.43
N TRP A 11 -16.91 -14.31 -0.93
CA TRP A 11 -16.78 -13.03 -0.24
C TRP A 11 -16.01 -13.15 1.08
N TYR A 12 -16.26 -14.21 1.86
CA TYR A 12 -15.52 -14.47 3.10
C TYR A 12 -14.02 -14.70 2.84
N SER A 13 -13.69 -15.46 1.79
CA SER A 13 -12.30 -15.68 1.38
C SER A 13 -11.63 -14.39 0.92
N GLY A 14 -12.33 -13.53 0.18
CA GLY A 14 -11.83 -12.20 -0.21
C GLY A 14 -11.54 -11.28 0.99
N CYS A 15 -12.39 -11.28 2.01
CA CYS A 15 -12.14 -10.53 3.25
C CYS A 15 -10.92 -11.04 4.01
N LEU A 16 -10.77 -12.37 4.15
CA LEU A 16 -9.62 -12.98 4.82
C LEU A 16 -8.31 -12.68 4.09
N VAL A 17 -8.27 -12.88 2.78
CA VAL A 17 -7.09 -12.62 1.97
C VAL A 17 -6.76 -11.12 1.96
N GLY A 18 -7.76 -10.26 1.77
CA GLY A 18 -7.58 -8.81 1.80
C GLY A 18 -7.08 -8.29 3.15
N GLY A 19 -7.55 -8.84 4.26
CA GLY A 19 -7.04 -8.53 5.60
C GLY A 19 -5.60 -9.01 5.80
N LEU A 20 -5.32 -10.27 5.46
CA LEU A 20 -3.99 -10.88 5.62
C LEU A 20 -2.92 -10.23 4.74
N VAL A 21 -3.26 -9.82 3.51
CA VAL A 21 -2.33 -9.15 2.58
C VAL A 21 -2.25 -7.66 2.87
N GLY A 22 -3.36 -7.02 3.28
CA GLY A 22 -3.37 -5.59 3.57
C GLY A 22 -2.48 -5.18 4.74
N VAL A 23 -2.38 -6.02 5.78
CA VAL A 23 -1.51 -5.74 6.94
C VAL A 23 -0.03 -5.61 6.53
N PRO A 24 0.61 -6.61 5.88
CA PRO A 24 2.01 -6.48 5.48
C PRO A 24 2.23 -5.37 4.47
N THR A 25 1.32 -5.15 3.50
CA THR A 25 1.43 -4.02 2.57
C THR A 25 1.49 -2.69 3.31
N THR A 26 0.63 -2.51 4.30
CA THR A 26 0.57 -1.28 5.11
C THR A 26 1.87 -1.09 5.89
N LEU A 27 2.34 -2.15 6.56
CA LEU A 27 3.58 -2.12 7.35
C LEU A 27 4.80 -1.80 6.46
N ILE A 28 4.92 -2.45 5.30
CA ILE A 28 6.02 -2.20 4.35
C ILE A 28 5.95 -0.76 3.86
N THR A 29 4.77 -0.26 3.49
CA THR A 29 4.61 1.10 2.97
C THR A 29 5.01 2.14 4.00
N ILE A 30 4.51 2.02 5.24
CA ILE A 30 4.86 2.92 6.35
C ILE A 30 6.35 2.86 6.65
N PHE A 31 6.94 1.66 6.67
CA PHE A 31 8.35 1.48 6.93
C PHE A 31 9.21 2.19 5.88
N VAL A 32 8.91 2.00 4.60
CA VAL A 32 9.67 2.62 3.50
C VAL A 32 9.57 4.14 3.57
N ILE A 33 8.37 4.70 3.73
CA ILE A 33 8.17 6.15 3.84
C ILE A 33 8.87 6.71 5.08
N GLY A 34 8.74 6.06 6.24
CA GLY A 34 9.41 6.46 7.47
C GLY A 34 10.94 6.41 7.34
N HIS A 35 11.48 5.41 6.66
CA HIS A 35 12.91 5.29 6.41
C HIS A 35 13.42 6.37 5.45
N MET A 36 12.63 6.75 4.43
CA MET A 36 12.93 7.89 3.56
C MET A 36 12.98 9.19 4.36
N TRP A 37 11.94 9.46 5.15
CA TRP A 37 11.85 10.69 5.94
C TRP A 37 12.97 10.79 6.96
N SER A 38 13.34 9.68 7.61
CA SER A 38 14.47 9.65 8.53
C SER A 38 15.83 9.87 7.84
N SER A 39 15.99 9.38 6.61
CA SER A 39 17.25 9.50 5.86
C SER A 39 17.43 10.91 5.30
N CYS A 40 16.33 11.54 4.88
CA CYS A 40 16.33 12.87 4.27
C CYS A 40 15.91 13.99 5.23
N ASN A 41 15.76 13.68 6.53
CA ASN A 41 15.32 14.58 7.58
C ASN A 41 14.05 15.39 7.21
N VAL A 42 13.09 14.71 6.57
CA VAL A 42 11.85 15.31 6.09
C VAL A 42 10.89 15.46 7.27
N GLY A 43 10.24 16.63 7.37
CA GLY A 43 9.18 16.90 8.35
C GLY A 43 9.64 17.72 9.56
N VAL A 44 8.69 18.02 10.44
CA VAL A 44 8.89 19.00 11.54
C VAL A 44 9.58 18.36 12.75
N ASN A 45 9.24 17.10 13.07
CA ASN A 45 9.91 16.27 14.07
C ASN A 45 9.47 14.79 13.92
N ALA A 46 10.19 13.88 14.60
CA ALA A 46 9.91 12.44 14.56
C ALA A 46 8.50 12.05 15.06
N GLY A 47 7.94 12.79 16.03
CA GLY A 47 6.60 12.56 16.56
C GLY A 47 5.49 12.90 15.58
N ALA A 48 5.58 14.06 14.92
CA ALA A 48 4.62 14.48 13.89
C ALA A 48 4.63 13.52 12.68
N ASN A 49 5.83 13.11 12.25
CA ASN A 49 6.01 12.14 11.18
C ASN A 49 5.37 10.79 11.52
N SER A 50 5.62 10.29 12.74
CA SER A 50 5.03 9.03 13.21
C SER A 50 3.51 9.10 13.29
N LEU A 51 2.95 10.22 13.77
CA LEU A 51 1.51 10.43 13.84
C LEU A 51 0.87 10.40 12.44
N THR A 52 1.47 11.08 11.47
CA THR A 52 1.00 11.08 10.08
C THR A 52 0.99 9.66 9.50
N LEU A 53 2.06 8.89 9.70
CA LEU A 53 2.12 7.49 9.25
C LEU A 53 1.07 6.60 9.91
N ILE A 54 0.81 6.79 11.21
CA ILE A 54 -0.23 6.06 11.94
C ILE A 54 -1.62 6.40 11.40
N LEU A 55 -1.88 7.66 11.03
CA LEU A 55 -3.15 8.08 10.41
C LEU A 55 -3.31 7.54 8.98
N PHE A 56 -2.23 7.44 8.22
CA PHE A 56 -2.25 6.82 6.89
C PHE A 56 -2.39 5.29 6.95
N ALA A 57 -1.91 4.63 7.99
CA ALA A 57 -1.96 3.18 8.16
C ALA A 57 -3.35 2.56 7.90
N PRO A 58 -4.44 2.97 8.58
CA PRO A 58 -5.75 2.39 8.35
C PRO A 58 -6.28 2.69 6.94
N ILE A 59 -5.91 3.83 6.34
CA ILE A 59 -6.34 4.20 4.98
C ILE A 59 -5.69 3.28 3.95
N ILE A 60 -4.38 3.05 4.06
CA ILE A 60 -3.63 2.14 3.18
C ILE A 60 -4.14 0.72 3.34
N TRP A 61 -4.39 0.31 4.59
CA TRP A 61 -4.94 -1.00 4.89
C TRP A 61 -6.31 -1.20 4.27
N LEU A 62 -7.22 -0.24 4.44
CA LEU A 62 -8.57 -0.29 3.85
C LEU A 62 -8.51 -0.30 2.31
N ALA A 63 -7.70 0.57 1.70
CA ALA A 63 -7.55 0.60 0.25
C ALA A 63 -7.05 -0.74 -0.31
N SER A 64 -6.04 -1.32 0.36
CA SER A 64 -5.53 -2.65 0.02
C SER A 64 -6.59 -3.72 0.23
N ALA A 65 -7.24 -3.77 1.40
CA ALA A 65 -8.24 -4.78 1.72
C ALA A 65 -9.44 -4.72 0.75
N LEU A 66 -9.94 -3.52 0.46
CA LEU A 66 -11.05 -3.31 -0.48
C LEU A 66 -10.68 -3.75 -1.89
N SER A 67 -9.45 -3.52 -2.34
CA SER A 67 -9.00 -3.96 -3.67
C SER A 67 -9.11 -5.48 -3.82
N TRP A 68 -8.61 -6.23 -2.84
CA TRP A 68 -8.69 -7.68 -2.83
C TRP A 68 -10.13 -8.18 -2.69
N LEU A 69 -10.94 -7.51 -1.88
CA LEU A 69 -12.35 -7.85 -1.65
C LEU A 69 -13.17 -7.69 -2.95
N ILE A 70 -13.00 -6.57 -3.66
CA ILE A 70 -13.67 -6.28 -4.94
C ILE A 70 -13.18 -7.25 -6.03
N LEU A 71 -11.87 -7.51 -6.12
CA LEU A 71 -11.31 -8.36 -7.16
C LEU A 71 -11.67 -9.84 -6.97
N TYR A 72 -11.59 -10.39 -5.75
CA TYR A 72 -12.05 -11.75 -5.48
C TYR A 72 -13.57 -11.88 -5.61
N GLY A 73 -14.34 -10.90 -5.13
CA GLY A 73 -15.80 -10.92 -5.20
C GLY A 73 -16.35 -10.80 -6.64
N ALA A 74 -15.75 -9.93 -7.46
CA ALA A 74 -16.21 -9.69 -8.83
C ALA A 74 -15.61 -10.68 -9.85
N ILE A 75 -14.32 -10.98 -9.76
CA ILE A 75 -13.58 -11.73 -10.79
C ILE A 75 -13.35 -13.19 -10.37
N GLY A 76 -13.28 -13.48 -9.08
CA GLY A 76 -13.09 -14.85 -8.57
C GLY A 76 -14.21 -15.83 -9.00
N ARG A 77 -15.41 -15.32 -9.31
CA ARG A 77 -16.52 -16.12 -9.86
C ARG A 77 -16.27 -16.62 -11.29
N PHE A 78 -15.37 -15.98 -12.04
CA PHE A 78 -15.07 -16.33 -13.44
C PHE A 78 -13.66 -16.91 -13.62
N ASN A 79 -12.63 -16.32 -12.99
CA ASN A 79 -11.24 -16.79 -13.11
C ASN A 79 -10.37 -16.35 -11.92
N HIS A 80 -10.06 -17.27 -11.01
CA HIS A 80 -9.21 -17.01 -9.84
C HIS A 80 -7.81 -16.49 -10.20
N GLY A 81 -7.20 -16.96 -11.30
CA GLY A 81 -5.85 -16.52 -11.67
C GLY A 81 -5.79 -15.05 -12.06
N VAL A 82 -6.84 -14.56 -12.74
CA VAL A 82 -6.96 -13.16 -13.15
C VAL A 82 -7.20 -12.26 -11.94
N ALA A 83 -8.04 -12.69 -10.99
CA ALA A 83 -8.27 -11.95 -9.75
C ALA A 83 -6.98 -11.75 -8.94
N ILE A 84 -6.12 -12.77 -8.84
CA ILE A 84 -4.82 -12.70 -8.16
C ILE A 84 -3.89 -11.70 -8.87
N MET A 85 -3.76 -11.80 -10.19
CA MET A 85 -2.89 -10.90 -10.97
C MET A 85 -3.29 -9.44 -10.80
N PHE A 86 -4.58 -9.11 -10.95
CA PHE A 86 -5.06 -7.74 -10.73
C PHE A 86 -4.86 -7.28 -9.29
N GLY A 87 -5.03 -8.17 -8.31
CA GLY A 87 -4.82 -7.86 -6.90
C GLY A 87 -3.38 -7.46 -6.65
N ILE A 88 -2.43 -8.24 -7.15
CA ILE A 88 -0.99 -7.96 -7.03
C ILE A 88 -0.64 -6.64 -7.73
N VAL A 89 -1.06 -6.45 -8.98
CA VAL A 89 -0.74 -5.23 -9.76
C VAL A 89 -1.30 -3.98 -9.08
N PHE A 90 -2.54 -4.04 -8.58
CA PHE A 90 -3.15 -2.92 -7.89
C PHE A 90 -2.46 -2.62 -6.57
N ASN A 91 -2.08 -3.66 -5.81
CA ASN A 91 -1.37 -3.50 -4.55
C ASN A 91 0.02 -2.88 -4.75
N LEU A 92 0.75 -3.37 -5.75
CA LEU A 92 2.05 -2.81 -6.15
C LEU A 92 1.90 -1.36 -6.61
N GLY A 93 0.88 -1.05 -7.41
CA GLY A 93 0.59 0.32 -7.85
C GLY A 93 0.21 1.26 -6.71
N LEU A 94 -0.56 0.79 -5.73
CA LEU A 94 -0.89 1.57 -4.53
C LEU A 94 0.36 1.85 -3.69
N LEU A 95 1.14 0.81 -3.38
CA LEU A 95 2.38 0.94 -2.62
C LEU A 95 3.34 1.90 -3.32
N TRP A 96 3.45 1.76 -4.64
CA TRP A 96 4.23 2.64 -5.49
C TRP A 96 3.80 4.09 -5.41
N PHE A 97 2.53 4.36 -5.67
CA PHE A 97 1.95 5.69 -5.64
C PHE A 97 2.11 6.35 -4.27
N LEU A 98 1.91 5.60 -3.19
CA LEU A 98 2.09 6.09 -1.82
C LEU A 98 3.54 6.46 -1.54
N VAL A 99 4.49 5.62 -1.92
CA VAL A 99 5.91 5.89 -1.70
C VAL A 99 6.41 7.04 -2.57
N ALA A 100 6.03 7.09 -3.84
CA ALA A 100 6.36 8.19 -4.75
C ALA A 100 5.80 9.52 -4.24
N HIS A 101 4.49 9.57 -3.94
CA HIS A 101 3.82 10.82 -3.61
C HIS A 101 4.11 11.33 -2.19
N PHE A 102 4.24 10.43 -1.21
CA PHE A 102 4.47 10.82 0.19
C PHE A 102 5.93 10.68 0.64
N GLY A 103 6.73 9.84 -0.02
CA GLY A 103 8.15 9.65 0.28
C GLY A 103 9.04 10.69 -0.39
N ALA A 104 8.81 10.98 -1.67
CA ALA A 104 9.53 12.01 -2.41
C ALA A 104 8.70 13.32 -2.42
N MET A 105 8.69 14.04 -1.30
CA MET A 105 8.08 15.37 -1.29
C MET A 105 8.96 16.35 -2.08
N GLU A 106 8.68 16.48 -3.37
CA GLU A 106 9.32 17.42 -4.30
C GLU A 106 9.32 18.88 -3.80
N SER A 107 8.37 19.24 -2.92
CA SER A 107 8.12 20.61 -2.48
C SER A 107 8.56 20.93 -1.05
N TYR A 108 9.36 20.08 -0.39
CA TYR A 108 9.87 20.43 0.95
C TYR A 108 11.06 21.41 0.86
N PRO A 109 11.01 22.58 1.52
CA PRO A 109 12.12 23.52 1.49
C PRO A 109 13.30 22.93 2.26
N ASP A 110 14.45 22.88 1.58
CA ASP A 110 15.75 22.27 1.97
C ASP A 110 15.81 20.73 1.93
N PRO A 111 15.93 20.13 0.74
CA PRO A 111 16.22 18.70 0.63
C PRO A 111 17.69 18.44 1.02
N ILE A 112 17.90 17.87 2.20
CA ILE A 112 19.23 17.38 2.63
C ILE A 112 19.70 16.22 1.71
N CYS A 113 18.77 15.56 1.02
CA CYS A 113 19.04 14.53 0.02
C CYS A 113 19.07 15.11 -1.41
N PRO A 114 20.15 14.89 -2.19
CA PRO A 114 20.16 15.28 -3.60
C PRO A 114 19.06 14.53 -4.37
N GLY A 115 18.09 15.28 -4.91
CA GLY A 115 16.98 14.74 -5.69
C GLY A 115 15.85 14.09 -4.90
N ASN A 116 15.71 14.34 -3.59
CA ASN A 116 14.65 13.79 -2.72
C ASN A 116 14.60 12.26 -2.60
N VAL A 117 15.67 11.59 -3.02
CA VAL A 117 15.78 10.14 -3.00
C VAL A 117 16.98 9.75 -2.12
N PRO A 118 16.80 8.86 -1.14
CA PRO A 118 17.90 8.43 -0.30
C PRO A 118 18.86 7.49 -1.06
N PRO A 119 20.14 7.41 -0.66
CA PRO A 119 21.16 6.65 -1.39
C PRO A 119 20.93 5.12 -1.41
N TRP A 120 20.08 4.60 -0.53
CA TRP A 120 19.68 3.19 -0.51
C TRP A 120 18.54 2.88 -1.50
N TRP A 121 17.89 3.89 -2.06
CA TRP A 121 16.81 3.67 -3.00
C TRP A 121 17.34 3.12 -4.33
N PRO A 122 16.74 2.05 -4.87
CA PRO A 122 17.15 1.50 -6.15
C PRO A 122 16.93 2.49 -7.30
N SER A 123 17.98 2.76 -8.07
CA SER A 123 17.96 3.73 -9.19
C SER A 123 17.07 3.33 -10.38
N PHE A 124 16.64 2.07 -10.45
CA PHE A 124 15.75 1.56 -11.50
C PHE A 124 14.26 1.74 -11.19
N ILE A 125 13.93 2.23 -9.99
CA ILE A 125 12.58 2.41 -9.49
C ILE A 125 12.28 3.93 -9.49
N PRO A 126 11.46 4.45 -10.43
CA PRO A 126 11.32 5.89 -10.66
C PRO A 126 10.40 6.61 -9.65
N VAL A 127 10.92 7.38 -8.69
CA VAL A 127 10.04 8.14 -7.77
C VAL A 127 9.10 9.12 -8.47
#